data_AF-A0A5N5SJF1-F1
#
_entry.id   AF-A0A5N5SJF1-F1
#
_cell.length_a   1.000
_cell.length_b   1.000
_cell.length_c   1.000
_cell.angle_alpha   90.00
_cell.angle_beta   90.00
_cell.angle_gamma   90.00
#
_symmetry.space_group_name_H-M   'P 1'
#
loop_
_entity.id
_entity.type
_entity.pdbx_description
1 polymer ?
#
loop_
_entity_poly.entity_id
_entity_poly.type
_entity_poly.pdbx_seq_one_letter_code
_entity_poly.pdbx_strand_id
1 'polypeptide(L)'
;MSFSQNNNNKLPSNLPQLQNLIKRDPESYHEEFCRQYAVYEATKAIFEQSPSLNNNSLHELVMFFSQIAHCYTDDLKDFPEDLVSILQRHGSSLHPSMRLVFVKALVLLRNKNLLSPTALLSLFFRLLQSQDKNLRKFPKRSHNY
;
A
#
# COMPACT_ATOMS: atom_id res chain seq x y z
N MET A 1 6.88 -44.14 15.53
CA MET A 1 7.79 -42.98 15.52
C MET A 1 7.96 -42.60 14.05
N SER A 2 7.50 -41.48 13.53
CA SER A 2 7.41 -40.13 14.10
C SER A 2 6.28 -39.36 13.43
N PHE A 3 5.43 -38.69 14.22
CA PHE A 3 4.50 -37.70 13.70
C PHE A 3 5.29 -36.43 13.39
N SER A 4 5.48 -36.10 12.12
CA SER A 4 5.87 -34.74 11.73
C SER A 4 4.71 -33.81 12.05
N GLN A 5 4.84 -33.08 13.16
CA GLN A 5 3.92 -32.02 13.55
C GLN A 5 3.93 -30.93 12.48
N ASN A 6 2.80 -30.84 11.77
CA ASN A 6 2.45 -29.76 10.86
C ASN A 6 2.60 -28.40 11.58
N ASN A 7 3.66 -27.67 11.26
CA ASN A 7 3.84 -26.27 11.63
C ASN A 7 3.15 -25.30 10.64
N ASN A 8 2.34 -25.81 9.71
CA ASN A 8 1.76 -25.03 8.61
C ASN A 8 0.63 -24.06 9.01
N ASN A 9 0.05 -24.17 10.22
CA ASN A 9 -1.07 -23.31 10.62
C ASN A 9 -0.68 -21.92 11.16
N LYS A 10 0.61 -21.55 11.18
CA LYS A 10 1.07 -20.24 11.69
C LYS A 10 1.72 -19.31 10.65
N LEU A 11 2.01 -19.81 9.45
CA LEU A 11 2.47 -18.98 8.33
C LEU A 11 1.46 -17.89 7.92
N PRO A 12 0.13 -18.09 8.05
CA PRO A 12 -0.84 -17.07 7.67
C PRO A 12 -0.76 -15.72 8.34
N SER A 13 -0.28 -15.65 9.58
CA SER A 13 -0.39 -14.45 10.40
C SER A 13 0.93 -13.68 10.53
N ASN A 14 2.05 -14.25 10.08
CA ASN A 14 3.36 -13.61 10.21
C ASN A 14 3.90 -13.13 8.86
N LEU A 15 3.43 -11.97 8.40
CA LEU A 15 3.84 -11.36 7.13
C LEU A 15 5.38 -11.17 7.00
N PRO A 16 6.12 -10.73 8.03
CA PRO A 16 7.59 -10.65 7.95
C PRO A 16 8.27 -11.98 7.65
N GLN A 17 7.81 -13.08 8.27
CA GLN A 17 8.37 -14.40 8.03
C GLN A 17 8.03 -14.88 6.61
N LEU A 18 6.77 -14.74 6.20
CA LEU A 18 6.34 -15.10 4.85
C LEU A 18 7.12 -14.32 3.79
N GLN A 19 7.37 -13.02 4.02
CA GLN A 19 8.17 -12.20 3.11
C GLN A 19 9.58 -12.77 2.91
N ASN A 20 10.23 -13.21 3.99
CA ASN A 20 11.57 -13.78 3.92
C ASN A 20 11.58 -15.13 3.19
N LEU A 21 10.55 -15.93 3.36
CA LEU A 21 10.38 -17.22 2.68
C LEU A 21 10.16 -17.02 1.17
N ILE A 22 9.22 -16.14 0.79
CA ILE A 22 8.95 -15.76 -0.60
C ILE A 22 10.22 -15.25 -1.28
N LYS A 23 10.98 -14.36 -0.63
CA LYS A 23 12.23 -13.82 -1.22
C LYS A 23 13.30 -14.89 -1.46
N ARG A 24 13.22 -16.05 -0.80
CA ARG A 24 14.16 -17.17 -0.98
C ARG A 24 13.69 -18.16 -2.03
N ASP A 25 12.39 -18.43 -2.10
CA ASP A 25 11.78 -19.39 -3.02
C ASP A 25 10.34 -18.99 -3.39
N PRO A 26 10.14 -18.06 -4.35
CA PRO A 26 8.82 -17.52 -4.65
C PRO A 26 7.79 -18.57 -5.10
N GLU A 27 8.21 -19.57 -5.87
CA GLU A 27 7.32 -20.59 -6.43
C GLU A 27 6.64 -21.42 -5.33
N SER A 28 7.40 -21.81 -4.30
CA SER A 28 6.89 -22.65 -3.20
C SER A 28 5.87 -21.94 -2.29
N TYR A 29 5.76 -20.61 -2.36
CA TYR A 29 4.88 -19.81 -1.49
C TYR A 29 3.82 -19.02 -2.26
N HIS A 30 3.56 -19.39 -3.52
CA HIS A 30 2.56 -18.72 -4.37
C HIS A 30 1.15 -18.83 -3.77
N GLU A 31 0.78 -19.98 -3.19
CA GLU A 31 -0.54 -20.17 -2.57
C GLU A 31 -0.74 -19.25 -1.36
N GLU A 32 0.25 -19.12 -0.49
CA GLU A 32 0.21 -18.16 0.62
C GLU A 32 0.14 -16.72 0.15
N PHE A 33 0.88 -16.38 -0.92
CA PHE A 33 0.79 -15.08 -1.57
C PHE A 33 -0.64 -14.80 -2.04
N CYS A 34 -1.25 -15.69 -2.82
CA CYS A 34 -2.62 -15.53 -3.31
C CYS A 34 -3.62 -15.36 -2.18
N ARG A 35 -3.46 -16.12 -1.08
CA ARG A 35 -4.33 -16.02 0.09
C ARG A 35 -4.21 -14.65 0.77
N GLN A 36 -3.00 -14.11 0.92
CA GLN A 36 -2.82 -12.76 1.45
C GLN A 36 -3.34 -11.71 0.47
N TYR A 37 -3.23 -11.94 -0.84
CA TYR A 37 -3.70 -11.00 -1.85
C TYR A 37 -5.23 -10.88 -1.82
N ALA A 38 -5.94 -12.00 -1.64
CA ALA A 38 -7.38 -11.99 -1.40
C ALA A 38 -7.77 -11.21 -0.13
N VAL A 39 -6.99 -11.34 0.95
CA VAL A 39 -7.19 -10.57 2.18
C VAL A 39 -6.97 -9.07 1.93
N TYR A 40 -5.96 -8.71 1.14
CA TYR A 40 -5.69 -7.33 0.74
C TYR A 40 -6.83 -6.74 -0.07
N GLU A 41 -7.32 -7.43 -1.10
CA GLU A 41 -8.45 -6.96 -1.91
C GLU A 41 -9.71 -6.73 -1.07
N ALA A 42 -10.05 -7.69 -0.19
CA ALA A 42 -11.18 -7.54 0.72
C ALA A 42 -11.01 -6.35 1.69
N THR A 43 -9.82 -6.21 2.28
CA THR A 43 -9.51 -5.12 3.22
C THR A 43 -9.52 -3.76 2.52
N LYS A 44 -8.98 -3.68 1.30
CA LYS A 44 -8.97 -2.49 0.43
C LYS A 44 -10.40 -2.06 0.11
N ALA A 45 -11.24 -2.99 -0.34
CA ALA A 45 -12.64 -2.72 -0.69
C ALA A 45 -13.45 -2.16 0.50
N ILE A 46 -13.21 -2.66 1.72
CA ILE A 46 -13.83 -2.11 2.94
C ILE A 46 -13.27 -0.73 3.25
N PHE A 47 -11.94 -0.56 3.17
CA PHE A 47 -11.28 0.71 3.45
C PHE A 47 -11.73 1.84 2.53
N GLU A 48 -11.94 1.58 1.24
CA GLU A 48 -12.39 2.61 0.29
C GLU A 48 -13.78 3.19 0.61
N GLN A 49 -14.59 2.48 1.41
CA GLN A 49 -15.88 3.01 1.90
C GLN A 49 -15.69 4.09 2.99
N SER A 50 -14.54 4.11 3.68
CA SER A 50 -14.24 5.05 4.77
C SER A 50 -12.73 5.38 4.84
N PRO A 51 -12.18 6.07 3.83
CA PRO A 51 -10.73 6.29 3.68
C PRO A 51 -10.14 7.24 4.73
N SER A 52 -10.98 7.93 5.50
CA SER A 52 -10.56 8.83 6.59
C SER A 52 -10.13 8.10 7.86
N LEU A 53 -10.46 6.82 7.99
CA LEU A 53 -10.06 5.99 9.11
C LEU A 53 -8.69 5.36 8.85
N ASN A 54 -7.94 5.10 9.91
CA ASN A 54 -6.70 4.35 9.80
C ASN A 54 -6.99 2.84 9.75
N ASN A 55 -6.26 2.09 8.95
CA ASN A 55 -6.38 0.62 8.87
C ASN A 55 -5.00 -0.03 8.95
N ASN A 56 -4.64 -0.52 10.14
CA ASN A 56 -3.33 -1.12 10.39
C ASN A 56 -3.11 -2.43 9.61
N SER A 57 -4.16 -3.24 9.42
CA SER A 57 -4.06 -4.48 8.64
C SER A 57 -3.75 -4.16 7.17
N LEU A 58 -4.41 -3.16 6.60
CA LEU A 58 -4.11 -2.69 5.25
C LEU A 58 -2.69 -2.13 5.14
N HIS A 59 -2.22 -1.42 6.18
CA HIS A 59 -0.85 -0.93 6.23
C HIS A 59 0.17 -2.07 6.13
N GLU A 60 0.02 -3.11 6.95
CA GLU A 60 0.92 -4.26 6.94
C GLU A 60 0.91 -4.99 5.59
N LEU A 61 -0.27 -5.19 5.00
CA LEU A 61 -0.43 -5.84 3.70
C LEU A 61 0.22 -5.03 2.57
N VAL A 62 -0.03 -3.71 2.50
CA VAL A 62 0.54 -2.83 1.48
C VAL A 62 2.07 -2.84 1.55
N MET A 63 2.64 -2.79 2.75
CA MET A 63 4.08 -2.84 2.94
C MET A 63 4.65 -4.22 2.57
N PHE A 64 3.96 -5.30 2.93
CA PHE A 64 4.32 -6.66 2.56
C PHE A 64 4.37 -6.83 1.03
N PHE A 65 3.31 -6.48 0.30
CA PHE A 65 3.29 -6.60 -1.17
C PHE A 65 4.36 -5.74 -1.84
N SER A 66 4.57 -4.51 -1.35
CA SER A 66 5.66 -3.65 -1.84
C SER A 66 7.04 -4.30 -1.66
N GLN A 67 7.22 -5.11 -0.61
CA GLN A 67 8.47 -5.81 -0.33
C GLN A 67 8.70 -7.04 -1.21
N ILE A 68 7.64 -7.70 -1.66
CA ILE A 68 7.73 -8.91 -2.50
C ILE A 68 7.39 -8.66 -3.98
N ALA A 69 6.97 -7.47 -4.38
CA ALA A 69 6.49 -7.19 -5.74
C ALA A 69 7.42 -7.65 -6.89
N HIS A 70 8.73 -7.52 -6.73
CA HIS A 70 9.73 -8.03 -7.68
C HIS A 70 9.76 -9.56 -7.85
N CYS A 71 9.21 -10.33 -6.91
CA CYS A 71 9.13 -11.79 -6.97
C CYS A 71 7.88 -12.25 -7.75
N TYR A 72 6.84 -11.42 -7.85
CA TYR A 72 5.57 -11.74 -8.50
C TYR A 72 5.13 -10.57 -9.40
N THR A 73 5.97 -10.23 -10.37
CA THR A 73 5.75 -9.03 -11.22
C THR A 73 4.49 -9.11 -12.06
N ASP A 74 4.12 -10.32 -12.51
CA ASP A 74 2.93 -10.52 -13.34
C ASP A 74 1.65 -10.43 -12.52
N ASP A 75 1.64 -11.03 -11.32
CA ASP A 75 0.50 -10.98 -10.40
C ASP A 75 0.28 -9.57 -9.81
N LEU A 76 1.36 -8.81 -9.58
CA LEU A 76 1.33 -7.48 -8.96
C LEU A 76 1.53 -6.33 -9.94
N LYS A 77 1.35 -6.55 -11.25
CA LYS A 77 1.55 -5.51 -12.28
C LYS A 77 0.67 -4.26 -12.08
N ASP A 78 -0.56 -4.47 -11.59
CA ASP A 78 -1.55 -3.40 -11.42
C ASP A 78 -1.48 -2.77 -10.01
N PHE A 79 -0.79 -3.42 -9.07
CA PHE A 79 -0.66 -2.96 -7.69
C PHE A 79 -0.11 -1.53 -7.55
N PRO A 80 0.96 -1.11 -8.27
CA PRO A 80 1.44 0.26 -8.17
C PRO A 80 0.40 1.29 -8.64
N GLU A 81 -0.32 1.01 -9.74
CA GLU A 81 -1.34 1.90 -10.29
C GLU A 81 -2.55 1.99 -9.35
N ASP A 82 -2.94 0.89 -8.72
CA ASP A 82 -3.98 0.87 -7.69
C ASP A 82 -3.68 1.83 -6.52
N LEU A 83 -2.45 1.80 -5.99
CA LEU A 83 -2.04 2.71 -4.91
C LEU A 83 -2.05 4.17 -5.37
N VAL A 84 -1.61 4.43 -6.61
CA VAL A 84 -1.65 5.76 -7.23
C VAL A 84 -3.10 6.24 -7.35
N SER A 85 -4.01 5.40 -7.82
CA SER A 85 -5.44 5.69 -7.97
C SER A 85 -6.09 6.03 -6.63
N ILE A 86 -5.81 5.27 -5.56
CA ILE A 86 -6.33 5.55 -4.21
C ILE A 86 -5.87 6.94 -3.73
N LEU A 87 -4.59 7.25 -3.88
CA LEU A 87 -4.03 8.55 -3.49
C LEU A 87 -4.59 9.71 -4.34
N GLN A 88 -4.89 9.48 -5.61
CA GLN A 88 -5.52 10.50 -6.47
C GLN A 88 -6.99 10.73 -6.12
N ARG A 89 -7.77 9.66 -5.91
CA ARG A 89 -9.21 9.73 -5.60
C ARG A 89 -9.48 10.29 -4.20
N HIS A 90 -8.71 9.86 -3.22
CA HIS A 90 -8.98 10.14 -1.80
C HIS A 90 -7.89 10.97 -1.13
N GLY A 91 -6.95 11.55 -1.88
CA GLY A 91 -5.76 12.22 -1.34
C GLY A 91 -6.02 13.17 -0.18
N SER A 92 -7.08 13.98 -0.23
CA SER A 92 -7.45 14.95 0.82
C SER A 92 -8.25 14.35 1.98
N SER A 93 -9.02 13.29 1.75
CA SER A 93 -9.86 12.64 2.76
C SER A 93 -9.18 11.46 3.45
N LEU A 94 -8.05 11.00 2.90
CA LEU A 94 -7.24 9.92 3.46
C LEU A 94 -6.69 10.28 4.84
N HIS A 95 -6.74 9.30 5.75
CA HIS A 95 -6.04 9.41 7.02
C HIS A 95 -4.54 9.67 6.76
N PRO A 96 -3.89 10.62 7.47
CA PRO A 96 -2.48 10.97 7.24
C PRO A 96 -1.53 9.77 7.28
N SER A 97 -1.73 8.84 8.22
CA SER A 97 -0.92 7.62 8.31
C SER A 97 -1.07 6.74 7.06
N MET A 98 -2.29 6.52 6.57
CA MET A 98 -2.53 5.72 5.36
C MET A 98 -1.90 6.37 4.13
N ARG A 99 -2.01 7.70 4.01
CA ARG A 99 -1.34 8.46 2.94
C ARG A 99 0.18 8.22 2.96
N LEU A 100 0.80 8.29 4.14
CA LEU A 100 2.24 8.06 4.29
C LEU A 100 2.63 6.63 3.90
N VAL A 101 1.80 5.64 4.24
CA VAL A 101 2.03 4.23 3.89
C VAL A 101 2.02 4.02 2.38
N PHE A 102 0.98 4.51 1.69
CA PHE A 102 0.90 4.39 0.23
C PHE A 102 2.07 5.10 -0.47
N VAL A 103 2.46 6.28 0.01
CA VAL A 103 3.63 6.99 -0.52
C VAL A 103 4.91 6.18 -0.30
N LYS A 104 5.13 5.64 0.90
CA LYS A 104 6.31 4.79 1.20
C LYS A 104 6.35 3.54 0.31
N ALA A 105 5.21 2.87 0.13
CA ALA A 105 5.06 1.74 -0.77
C ALA A 105 5.46 2.10 -2.21
N LEU A 106 4.94 3.21 -2.75
CA LEU A 106 5.27 3.67 -4.10
C LEU A 106 6.76 4.02 -4.26
N VAL A 107 7.38 4.63 -3.26
CA VAL A 107 8.84 4.87 -3.25
C VAL A 107 9.61 3.56 -3.26
N LEU A 108 9.20 2.55 -2.48
CA LEU A 108 9.84 1.23 -2.50
C LEU A 108 9.69 0.54 -3.87
N LEU A 109 8.51 0.61 -4.49
CA LEU A 109 8.26 0.06 -5.83
C LEU A 109 9.10 0.76 -6.89
N ARG A 110 9.21 2.10 -6.83
CA ARG A 110 10.16 2.85 -7.67
C ARG A 110 11.58 2.32 -7.45
N ASN A 111 12.05 2.22 -6.22
CA ASN A 111 13.44 1.80 -5.95
C ASN A 111 13.78 0.43 -6.55
N LYS A 112 12.77 -0.41 -6.82
CA LYS A 112 12.88 -1.71 -7.50
C LYS A 112 12.67 -1.64 -9.02
N ASN A 113 12.57 -0.45 -9.60
CA ASN A 113 12.22 -0.17 -10.99
C ASN A 113 10.84 -0.70 -11.43
N LEU A 114 9.92 -0.90 -10.49
CA LEU A 114 8.54 -1.37 -10.75
C LEU A 114 7.54 -0.22 -10.96
N LEU A 115 8.00 1.03 -10.89
CA LEU A 115 7.20 2.23 -11.12
C LEU A 115 8.02 3.27 -11.87
N SER A 116 7.44 3.88 -12.91
CA SER A 116 8.07 4.95 -13.66
C SER A 116 8.32 6.19 -12.78
N PRO A 117 9.50 6.84 -12.87
CA PRO A 117 9.77 8.08 -12.15
C PRO A 117 8.76 9.20 -12.44
N THR A 118 8.24 9.25 -13.67
CA THR A 118 7.29 10.29 -14.09
C THR A 118 5.96 10.17 -13.35
N ALA A 119 5.45 8.95 -13.16
CA ALA A 119 4.20 8.69 -12.45
C ALA A 119 4.27 9.16 -10.99
N LEU A 120 5.40 8.90 -10.32
CA LEU A 120 5.61 9.30 -8.93
C LEU A 120 5.70 10.84 -8.79
N LEU A 121 6.40 11.51 -9.70
CA LEU A 121 6.53 12.96 -9.69
C LEU A 121 5.17 13.65 -9.90
N SER A 122 4.37 13.18 -10.87
CA SER A 122 3.01 13.69 -11.12
C SER A 122 2.07 13.46 -9.94
N LEU A 123 2.27 12.40 -9.16
CA LEU A 123 1.52 12.16 -7.94
C LEU A 123 1.93 13.14 -6.82
N PHE A 124 3.22 13.36 -6.62
CA PHE A 124 3.70 14.30 -5.60
C PHE A 124 3.23 15.72 -5.86
N PHE A 125 3.26 16.21 -7.11
CA PHE A 125 2.71 17.53 -7.44
C PHE A 125 1.23 17.67 -7.08
N ARG A 126 0.42 16.63 -7.33
CA ARG A 126 -1.01 16.64 -6.97
C ARG A 126 -1.25 16.57 -5.47
N LEU A 127 -0.44 15.79 -4.74
CA LEU A 127 -0.49 15.73 -3.28
C LEU A 127 -0.07 17.07 -2.62
N LEU A 128 0.89 17.78 -3.20
CA LEU A 128 1.29 19.12 -2.73
C LEU A 128 0.16 20.14 -2.97
N GLN A 129 -0.43 20.16 -4.17
CA GLN A 129 -1.54 21.06 -4.50
C GLN A 129 -2.79 20.84 -3.64
N SER A 130 -3.07 19.60 -3.21
CA SER A 130 -4.22 19.31 -2.34
C SER A 130 -4.03 19.83 -0.92
N GLN A 131 -2.78 19.87 -0.41
CA GLN A 131 -2.45 20.52 0.87
C GLN A 131 -2.51 22.05 0.77
N ASP A 132 -2.09 22.63 -0.36
CA ASP A 132 -2.21 24.08 -0.60
C ASP A 132 -3.67 24.56 -0.57
N LYS A 133 -4.64 23.73 -0.98
CA LYS A 133 -6.07 24.08 -0.86
C LYS A 133 -6.53 24.24 0.60
N ASN A 134 -5.93 23.52 1.55
CA ASN A 134 -6.22 23.70 2.97
C ASN A 134 -5.60 24.99 3.53
N LEU A 135 -4.47 25.44 2.97
CA LEU A 135 -3.85 26.73 3.30
C LEU A 135 -4.60 27.94 2.72
N ARG A 136 -5.42 27.77 1.67
CA ARG A 136 -6.26 28.84 1.10
C ARG A 136 -7.49 29.21 1.94
N LYS A 137 -7.77 28.50 3.04
CA LYS A 137 -8.87 28.79 3.97
C LYS A 137 -8.50 29.82 5.06
N PHE A 138 -7.45 30.62 4.86
CA PHE A 138 -7.29 31.83 5.66
C PHE A 138 -8.39 32.83 5.30
N PRO A 139 -9.25 33.24 6.26
CA PRO A 139 -10.18 34.31 5.98
C PRO A 139 -9.36 35.57 5.70
N LYS A 140 -9.55 36.15 4.51
CA LYS A 140 -9.20 37.54 4.25
C LYS A 140 -10.00 38.37 5.25
N ARG A 141 -9.46 38.59 6.45
CA ARG A 141 -10.05 39.51 7.43
C ARG A 141 -9.90 40.91 6.85
N SER A 142 -11.06 41.40 6.40
CA SER A 142 -11.43 42.79 6.15
C SER A 142 -10.55 43.77 6.92
N HIS A 143 -9.74 44.54 6.19
CA HIS A 143 -9.29 45.83 6.66
C HIS A 143 -9.88 46.85 5.68
N ASN A 144 -11.14 47.22 5.94
CA ASN A 144 -11.67 48.49 5.51
C ASN A 144 -11.41 49.46 6.67
N TYR A 145 -10.46 50.36 6.47
CA TYR A 145 -10.44 51.66 7.13
C TYR A 145 -10.99 52.69 6.15
#